data_AF-A0A7C3GTD1-F1
#
_entry.id   AF-A0A7C3GTD1-F1
#
_cell.length_a   1.000
_cell.length_b   1.000
_cell.length_c   1.000
_cell.angle_alpha   90.00
_cell.angle_beta   90.00
_cell.angle_gamma   90.00
#
_symmetry.space_group_name_H-M   'P 1'
#
loop_
_entity.id
_entity.type
_entity.pdbx_description
1 polymer ?
#
loop_
_entity_poly.entity_id
_entity_poly.type
_entity_poly.pdbx_seq_one_letter_code
_entity_poly.pdbx_strand_id
1 'polypeptide(L)'
;MPDSVLPSEELKQREVRFCTFDPAARPARDAAQLLLKAPGVETVQALTRDSLQIHYRLTQISLQIIEESLSELGFHLDNSLLCRMKRSLIYYCEETELANMGRSHDKANATLDIFINCYQQQPH
;
A
#
# COMPACT_ATOMS: atom_id res chain seq x y z
N MET A 1 12.62 32.95 -7.42
CA MET A 1 12.87 32.35 -6.09
C MET A 1 11.75 32.83 -5.17
N PRO A 2 11.20 31.99 -4.27
CA PRO A 2 11.86 30.84 -3.67
C PRO A 2 11.17 29.48 -3.85
N ASP A 3 11.96 28.43 -3.61
CA ASP A 3 11.67 27.06 -3.20
C ASP A 3 10.22 26.53 -3.27
N SER A 4 10.01 25.47 -4.04
CA SER A 4 9.01 24.43 -3.70
C SER A 4 9.49 23.07 -4.18
N VAL A 5 10.77 22.76 -3.93
CA VAL A 5 11.20 21.36 -3.86
C VAL A 5 10.65 20.84 -2.53
N LEU A 6 9.38 20.40 -2.53
CA LEU A 6 8.88 19.41 -1.57
C LEU A 6 8.75 18.05 -2.27
N PRO A 7 9.85 17.44 -2.75
CA PRO A 7 9.82 16.08 -3.32
C PRO A 7 9.53 15.02 -2.25
N SER A 8 9.44 15.44 -0.98
CA SER A 8 9.36 14.58 0.20
C SER A 8 7.96 14.46 0.80
N GLU A 9 7.02 15.39 0.56
CA GLU A 9 5.70 15.33 1.22
C GLU A 9 4.79 14.24 0.63
N GLU A 10 5.01 13.89 -0.64
CA GLU A 10 4.26 12.83 -1.32
C GLU A 10 4.77 11.44 -0.97
N LEU A 11 6.00 11.31 -0.46
CA LEU A 11 6.55 10.02 -0.08
C LEU A 11 6.02 9.62 1.30
N LYS A 12 5.24 8.55 1.32
CA LYS A 12 4.67 7.98 2.53
C LYS A 12 5.41 6.72 2.90
N GLN A 13 5.67 6.57 4.20
CA GLN A 13 6.16 5.34 4.79
C GLN A 13 5.07 4.79 5.70
N ARG A 14 4.62 3.56 5.46
CA ARG A 14 3.60 2.90 6.27
C ARG A 14 3.99 1.46 6.58
N GLU A 15 3.47 0.98 7.70
CA GLU A 15 3.57 -0.42 8.10
C GLU A 15 2.21 -1.07 7.90
N VAL A 16 2.19 -2.15 7.12
CA VAL A 16 1.03 -3.02 6.91
C VAL A 16 1.25 -4.28 7.73
N ARG A 17 0.29 -4.58 8.61
CA ARG A 17 0.33 -5.77 9.46
C ARG A 17 -0.66 -6.82 8.97
N PHE A 18 -0.21 -8.06 8.94
CA PHE A 18 -0.96 -9.22 8.51
C PHE A 18 -1.46 -10.01 9.72
N CYS A 19 -2.62 -10.64 9.56
CA CYS A 19 -3.13 -11.63 10.49
C CYS A 19 -3.05 -13.00 9.79
N THR A 20 -2.33 -13.95 10.37
CA THR A 20 -2.21 -15.30 9.78
C THR A 20 -2.20 -16.36 10.88
N PHE A 21 -2.96 -17.43 10.66
CA PHE A 21 -3.12 -18.54 11.61
C PHE A 21 -2.16 -19.70 11.33
N ASP A 22 -1.66 -19.82 10.11
CA ASP A 22 -0.65 -20.81 9.74
C ASP A 22 0.73 -20.29 10.19
N PRO A 23 1.50 -20.94 11.07
CA PRO A 23 2.84 -20.49 11.47
C PRO A 23 3.90 -20.55 10.37
N ALA A 24 3.70 -21.35 9.31
CA ALA A 24 4.67 -21.52 8.23
C ALA A 24 4.58 -20.41 7.17
N ALA A 25 3.40 -19.83 6.96
CA ALA A 25 3.18 -18.75 6.00
C ALA A 25 4.11 -17.54 6.25
N ARG A 26 4.45 -16.78 5.21
CA ARG A 26 5.26 -15.56 5.35
C ARG A 26 4.61 -14.40 4.60
N PRO A 27 3.39 -13.98 5.01
CA PRO A 27 2.58 -13.06 4.22
C PRO A 27 3.28 -11.73 3.94
N ALA A 28 4.08 -11.20 4.87
CA ALA A 28 4.82 -9.97 4.62
C ALA A 28 5.86 -10.12 3.49
N ARG A 29 6.53 -11.28 3.42
CA ARG A 29 7.50 -11.57 2.34
C ARG A 29 6.78 -11.72 1.00
N ASP A 30 5.70 -12.48 0.99
CA ASP A 30 4.96 -12.78 -0.24
C ASP A 30 4.30 -11.49 -0.79
N ALA A 31 3.72 -10.68 0.09
CA ALA A 31 3.20 -9.34 -0.26
C ALA A 31 4.30 -8.40 -0.76
N ALA A 32 5.49 -8.40 -0.15
CA ALA A 32 6.61 -7.59 -0.65
C ALA A 32 6.99 -7.97 -2.08
N GLN A 33 7.01 -9.27 -2.42
CA GLN A 33 7.33 -9.72 -3.78
C GLN A 33 6.31 -9.24 -4.82
N LEU A 34 5.03 -9.19 -4.45
CA LEU A 34 3.96 -8.72 -5.32
C LEU A 34 4.02 -7.20 -5.50
N LEU A 35 4.22 -6.46 -4.40
CA LEU A 35 4.18 -5.00 -4.39
C LEU A 35 5.43 -4.33 -4.94
N LEU A 36 6.59 -5.01 -4.97
CA LEU A 36 7.85 -4.43 -5.48
C LEU A 36 7.73 -3.90 -6.91
N LYS A 37 6.78 -4.41 -7.69
CA LYS A 37 6.56 -3.99 -9.08
C LYS A 37 5.40 -3.02 -9.25
N ALA A 38 4.61 -2.75 -8.21
CA ALA A 38 3.42 -1.92 -8.31
C ALA A 38 3.77 -0.45 -8.61
N PRO A 39 3.11 0.20 -9.59
CA PRO A 39 3.30 1.63 -9.84
C PRO A 39 3.10 2.45 -8.56
N GLY A 40 3.99 3.42 -8.33
CA GLY A 40 3.96 4.26 -7.14
C GLY A 40 4.56 3.65 -5.88
N VAL A 41 4.89 2.36 -5.85
CA VAL A 41 5.64 1.74 -4.75
C VAL A 41 7.14 1.91 -5.01
N GLU A 42 7.83 2.57 -4.09
CA GLU A 42 9.27 2.88 -4.20
C GLU A 42 10.11 1.76 -3.58
N THR A 43 9.78 1.35 -2.35
CA THR A 43 10.44 0.24 -1.66
C THR A 43 9.48 -0.55 -0.79
N VAL A 44 9.75 -1.84 -0.66
CA VAL A 44 9.00 -2.75 0.23
C VAL A 44 9.97 -3.64 0.99
N GLN A 45 9.75 -3.79 2.28
CA GLN A 45 10.59 -4.60 3.15
C GLN A 45 9.75 -5.34 4.19
N ALA A 46 9.81 -6.67 4.18
CA ALA A 46 9.28 -7.47 5.28
C ALA A 46 10.17 -7.24 6.53
N LEU A 47 9.62 -6.56 7.54
CA LEU A 47 10.30 -6.29 8.81
C LEU A 47 10.26 -7.52 9.72
N THR A 48 9.11 -8.19 9.73
CA THR A 48 8.88 -9.46 10.43
C THR A 48 8.14 -10.40 9.49
N ARG A 49 7.67 -11.54 10.02
CA ARG A 49 6.82 -12.49 9.30
C ARG A 49 5.47 -11.88 8.86
N ASP A 50 4.93 -11.01 9.68
CA ASP A 50 3.59 -10.44 9.64
C ASP A 50 3.58 -8.91 9.55
N SER A 51 4.74 -8.26 9.40
CA SER A 51 4.87 -6.82 9.24
C SER A 51 5.66 -6.49 7.97
N LEU A 52 5.06 -5.64 7.13
CA LEU A 52 5.61 -5.13 5.90
C LEU A 52 5.72 -3.61 5.99
N GLN A 53 6.92 -3.08 5.79
CA GLN A 53 7.14 -1.67 5.56
C GLN A 53 7.05 -1.37 4.07
N ILE A 54 6.34 -0.31 3.73
CA ILE A 54 6.13 0.15 2.36
C ILE A 54 6.44 1.63 2.30
N HIS A 55 7.24 2.02 1.31
CA HIS A 55 7.43 3.39 0.86
C HIS A 55 6.75 3.55 -0.49
N TYR A 56 5.88 4.55 -0.60
CA TYR A 56 5.13 4.80 -1.82
C TYR A 56 4.91 6.28 -2.02
N ARG A 57 4.62 6.66 -3.26
CA ARG A 57 4.29 8.01 -3.67
C ARG A 57 2.78 8.19 -3.67
N LEU A 58 2.28 9.04 -2.78
CA LEU A 58 0.85 9.31 -2.61
C LEU A 58 0.19 9.79 -3.92
N THR A 59 0.92 10.52 -4.77
CA THR A 59 0.38 10.99 -6.07
C THR A 59 0.17 9.88 -7.10
N GLN A 60 0.69 8.68 -6.87
CA GLN A 60 0.52 7.51 -7.75
C GLN A 60 -0.33 6.41 -7.10
N ILE A 61 -0.24 6.22 -5.79
CA ILE A 61 -0.97 5.18 -5.07
C ILE A 61 -1.20 5.58 -3.60
N SER A 62 -2.34 5.20 -3.01
CA SER A 62 -2.63 5.44 -1.58
C SER A 62 -2.49 4.16 -0.75
N LEU A 63 -2.37 4.29 0.58
CA LEU A 63 -2.35 3.11 1.46
C LEU A 63 -3.62 2.28 1.31
N GLN A 64 -4.77 2.94 1.14
CA GLN A 64 -6.06 2.28 1.00
C GLN A 64 -6.06 1.34 -0.20
N ILE A 65 -5.61 1.81 -1.37
CA ILE A 65 -5.54 1.00 -2.59
C ILE A 65 -4.60 -0.19 -2.40
N ILE A 66 -3.44 0.02 -1.76
CA ILE A 66 -2.48 -1.05 -1.47
C ILE A 66 -3.13 -2.14 -0.60
N GLU A 67 -3.78 -1.75 0.50
CA GLU A 67 -4.38 -2.69 1.44
C GLU A 67 -5.62 -3.40 0.88
N GLU A 68 -6.42 -2.72 0.06
CA GLU A 68 -7.54 -3.32 -0.69
C GLU A 68 -7.02 -4.35 -1.70
N SER A 69 -5.99 -3.99 -2.48
CA SER A 69 -5.37 -4.91 -3.45
C SER A 69 -4.77 -6.15 -2.78
N LEU A 70 -4.08 -5.98 -1.65
CA LEU A 70 -3.58 -7.11 -0.86
C LEU A 70 -4.72 -8.00 -0.35
N SER A 71 -5.82 -7.40 0.09
CA SER A 71 -6.99 -8.16 0.57
C SER A 71 -7.65 -8.97 -0.56
N GLU A 72 -7.76 -8.38 -1.75
CA GLU A 72 -8.29 -9.04 -2.94
C GLU A 72 -7.36 -10.15 -3.46
N LEU A 73 -6.04 -10.03 -3.26
CA LEU A 73 -5.05 -11.08 -3.54
C LEU A 73 -5.04 -12.22 -2.49
N GLY A 74 -5.91 -12.15 -1.48
CA GLY A 74 -6.08 -13.19 -0.46
C GLY A 74 -5.24 -13.00 0.80
N PHE A 75 -4.57 -11.87 0.97
CA PHE A 75 -3.90 -11.56 2.23
C PHE A 75 -4.90 -11.11 3.29
N HIS A 76 -4.70 -11.58 4.51
CA HIS A 76 -5.50 -11.14 5.65
C HIS A 76 -4.72 -10.09 6.44
N LEU A 77 -5.27 -8.88 6.53
CA LEU A 77 -4.69 -7.77 7.29
C LEU A 77 -5.17 -7.79 8.75
N ASP A 78 -4.37 -7.21 9.66
CA ASP A 78 -4.77 -7.01 11.06
C ASP A 78 -5.96 -6.02 11.12
N ASN A 79 -7.10 -6.56 11.55
CA ASN A 79 -8.39 -5.86 11.66
C ASN A 79 -8.80 -5.62 13.12
N SER A 80 -7.86 -5.66 14.08
CA SER A 80 -8.12 -5.20 15.44
C SER A 80 -8.67 -3.76 15.43
N LEU A 81 -9.53 -3.43 16.41
CA LEU A 81 -10.24 -2.15 16.43
C LEU A 81 -9.29 -0.95 16.31
N LEU A 82 -8.18 -0.98 17.06
CA LEU A 82 -7.17 0.07 17.03
C LEU A 82 -6.51 0.18 15.65
N CYS A 83 -6.18 -0.93 15.00
CA CYS A 83 -5.61 -0.94 13.65
C CYS A 83 -6.59 -0.36 12.62
N ARG A 84 -7.88 -0.70 12.70
CA ARG A 84 -8.91 -0.13 11.81
C ARG A 84 -9.08 1.37 11.99
N MET A 85 -9.09 1.86 13.23
CA MET A 85 -9.19 3.30 13.51
C MET A 85 -7.97 4.06 12.99
N LYS A 86 -6.76 3.54 13.23
CA LYS A 86 -5.51 4.10 12.69
C LYS A 86 -5.55 4.16 11.16
N ARG A 87 -5.94 3.07 10.50
CA ARG A 87 -6.05 3.00 9.03
C ARG A 87 -7.06 4.01 8.50
N SER A 88 -8.24 4.10 9.11
CA SER A 88 -9.29 5.04 8.70
C SER A 88 -8.81 6.49 8.76
N LEU A 89 -8.07 6.86 9.81
CA LEU A 89 -7.47 8.19 9.92
C LEU A 89 -6.42 8.44 8.83
N ILE A 90 -5.54 7.46 8.56
CA ILE A 90 -4.54 7.58 7.50
C ILE A 90 -5.20 7.78 6.15
N TYR A 91 -6.24 7.00 5.82
CA TYR A 91 -6.96 7.11 4.56
C TYR A 91 -7.56 8.49 4.37
N TYR A 92 -8.24 9.00 5.41
CA TYR A 92 -8.83 10.33 5.37
C TYR A 92 -7.77 11.44 5.18
N CYS A 93 -6.64 11.34 5.89
CA CYS A 93 -5.54 12.29 5.72
C CYS A 93 -4.99 12.26 4.29
N GLU A 94 -4.74 11.07 3.74
CA GLU A 94 -4.22 10.90 2.38
C GLU A 94 -5.19 11.39 1.31
N GLU A 95 -6.50 11.15 1.49
CA GLU A 95 -7.54 11.66 0.61
C GLU A 95 -7.63 13.20 0.66
N THR A 96 -7.53 13.77 1.86
CA THR A 96 -7.53 15.24 2.05
C THR A 96 -6.29 15.87 1.43
N GLU A 97 -5.11 15.26 1.61
CA GLU A 97 -3.87 15.73 1.00
C GLU A 97 -3.95 15.73 -0.53
N LEU A 98 -4.48 14.66 -1.13
CA LEU A 98 -4.70 14.58 -2.57
C LEU A 98 -5.68 15.65 -3.06
N ALA A 99 -6.80 15.83 -2.36
CA ALA A 99 -7.79 16.85 -2.68
C ALA A 99 -7.18 18.26 -2.64
N ASN A 100 -6.34 18.55 -1.64
CA ASN A 100 -5.61 19.82 -1.54
C ASN A 100 -4.60 20.02 -2.70
N MET A 101 -4.06 18.94 -3.26
CA MET A 101 -3.23 18.96 -4.47
C MET A 101 -4.06 19.04 -5.77
N GLY A 102 -5.39 19.09 -5.68
CA GLY A 102 -6.29 19.04 -6.85
C GLY A 102 -6.28 17.69 -7.57
N ARG A 103 -5.90 16.61 -6.86
CA ARG A 103 -5.81 15.24 -7.37
C ARG A 103 -6.84 14.35 -6.67
N SER A 104 -7.22 13.28 -7.35
CA SER A 104 -7.95 12.17 -6.74
C SER A 104 -7.48 10.87 -7.37
N HIS A 105 -7.53 9.78 -6.61
CA HIS A 105 -7.31 8.45 -7.17
C HIS A 105 -8.62 7.88 -7.68
N ASP A 106 -8.60 7.38 -8.91
CA ASP A 106 -9.63 6.48 -9.38
C ASP A 106 -9.33 5.08 -8.84
N LYS A 107 -9.93 4.76 -7.67
CA LYS A 107 -9.67 3.52 -6.92
C LYS A 107 -9.82 2.27 -7.79
N ALA A 108 -10.78 2.27 -8.73
CA ALA A 108 -11.03 1.11 -9.59
C ALA A 108 -9.88 0.87 -10.58
N ASN A 109 -9.35 1.93 -11.18
CA ASN A 109 -8.26 1.82 -12.16
C ASN A 109 -6.91 1.52 -11.49
N ALA A 110 -6.63 2.14 -10.35
CA ALA A 110 -5.37 1.92 -9.63
C ALA A 110 -5.24 0.49 -9.08
N THR A 111 -6.34 -0.06 -8.54
CA THR A 111 -6.39 -1.47 -8.12
C THR A 111 -6.20 -2.39 -9.32
N LEU A 112 -6.90 -2.15 -10.45
CA LEU A 112 -6.75 -2.94 -11.68
C LEU A 112 -5.32 -2.96 -12.21
N ASP A 113 -4.59 -1.85 -12.16
CA ASP A 113 -3.19 -1.77 -12.61
C ASP A 113 -2.26 -2.63 -11.75
N ILE A 114 -2.46 -2.63 -10.43
CA ILE A 114 -1.75 -3.51 -9.50
C ILE A 114 -2.07 -4.97 -9.85
N PHE A 115 -3.35 -5.28 -10.11
CA PHE A 115 -3.80 -6.61 -10.51
C PHE A 115 -3.19 -7.10 -11.82
N ILE A 116 -3.26 -6.30 -12.90
CA ILE A 116 -2.71 -6.67 -14.21
C ILE A 116 -1.22 -6.98 -14.08
N ASN A 117 -0.49 -6.17 -13.32
CA ASN A 117 0.94 -6.36 -13.12
C ASN A 117 1.26 -7.62 -12.29
N CYS A 118 0.46 -7.93 -11.26
CA CYS A 118 0.58 -9.18 -10.51
C CYS A 118 0.24 -10.42 -11.37
N TYR A 119 -0.77 -10.33 -12.25
CA TYR A 119 -1.24 -11.46 -13.06
C TYR A 119 -0.37 -11.77 -14.28
N GLN A 120 0.22 -10.77 -14.94
CA GLN A 120 1.07 -10.96 -16.13
C GLN A 120 2.39 -11.68 -15.84
N GLN A 121 2.70 -11.97 -14.57
CA GLN A 121 4.01 -12.46 -14.14
C GLN A 121 3.93 -13.82 -13.40
N GLN A 122 2.78 -14.49 -13.36
CA GLN A 122 2.73 -15.92 -13.03
C GLN A 122 3.24 -16.71 -14.26
N PRO A 123 4.43 -17.35 -14.20
CA PRO A 123 4.85 -18.24 -15.28
C PRO A 123 3.84 -19.39 -15.38
N HIS A 124 3.38 -19.64 -16.61
CA HIS A 124 2.60 -20.84 -16.95
C HIS A 124 3.43 -22.11 -16.75
#